data_AF-A0A957MZI2-F1
#
_entry.id   AF-A0A957MZI2-F1
#
_cell.length_a   1.000
_cell.length_b   1.000
_cell.length_c   1.000
_cell.angle_alpha   90.00
_cell.angle_beta   90.00
_cell.angle_gamma   90.00
#
_symmetry.space_group_name_H-M   'P 1'
#
loop_
_entity.id
_entity.type
_entity.pdbx_description
1 polymer ?
#
loop_
_entity_poly.entity_id
_entity_poly.type
_entity_poly.pdbx_seq_one_letter_code
_entity_poly.pdbx_strand_id
1 'polypeptide(L)'
;MPKQLLTGSLDEQCEFLYNLALEKMRVGNYTGAAHALKEIVKHNPDFRDTAALLADVKQRKSEQRFLGLMAIVGLAVFIVIGSLVGAPNDLVLLILAVVGAVVGYGVGNLIQSMRRPHLRRADDV
;
A
#
# COMPACT_ATOMS: atom_id res chain seq x y z
N MET A 1 -20.74 4.37 -1.33
CA MET A 1 -21.20 3.30 -2.25
C MET A 1 -22.54 2.81 -1.76
N PRO A 2 -23.51 2.56 -2.64
CA PRO A 2 -24.76 1.92 -2.26
C PRO A 2 -24.44 0.56 -1.62
N LYS A 3 -25.01 0.28 -0.45
CA LYS A 3 -24.86 -1.00 0.24
C LYS A 3 -25.72 -2.02 -0.51
N GLN A 4 -25.12 -2.71 -1.47
CA GLN A 4 -25.81 -3.82 -2.13
C GLN A 4 -25.88 -4.96 -1.12
N LEU A 5 -27.09 -5.29 -0.68
CA LEU A 5 -27.33 -6.42 0.21
C LEU A 5 -27.00 -7.68 -0.59
N LEU A 6 -26.00 -8.42 -0.11
CA LEU A 6 -25.62 -9.71 -0.67
C LEU A 6 -26.75 -10.70 -0.31
N THR A 7 -27.67 -10.90 -1.24
CA THR A 7 -28.77 -11.87 -1.09
C THR A 7 -28.36 -13.17 -1.76
N GLY A 8 -28.23 -14.25 -0.99
CA GLY A 8 -27.80 -15.56 -1.49
C GLY A 8 -27.15 -16.42 -0.40
N SER A 9 -26.77 -17.64 -0.76
CA SER A 9 -25.98 -18.55 0.07
C SER A 9 -24.58 -17.98 0.38
N LEU A 10 -23.93 -18.48 1.44
CA LEU A 10 -22.60 -18.00 1.84
C LEU A 10 -21.59 -18.07 0.69
N ASP A 11 -21.66 -19.12 -0.13
CA ASP A 11 -20.76 -19.33 -1.26
C ASP A 11 -21.01 -18.33 -2.39
N GLU A 12 -22.26 -18.00 -2.72
CA GLU A 12 -22.60 -16.97 -3.71
C GLU A 12 -22.11 -15.58 -3.27
N GLN A 13 -22.21 -15.29 -1.97
CA GLN A 13 -21.69 -14.03 -1.41
C GLN A 13 -20.16 -13.98 -1.47
N CYS A 14 -19.48 -15.08 -1.15
CA CYS A 14 -18.03 -15.19 -1.25
C CYS A 14 -17.57 -15.05 -2.72
N GLU A 15 -18.27 -15.67 -3.66
CA GLU A 15 -17.97 -15.58 -5.08
C GLU A 15 -18.17 -14.16 -5.64
N PHE A 16 -19.25 -13.48 -5.24
CA PHE A 16 -19.45 -12.08 -5.60
C PHE A 16 -18.30 -11.20 -5.07
N LEU A 17 -17.96 -11.32 -3.79
CA LEU A 17 -16.87 -10.56 -3.18
C LEU A 17 -15.52 -10.87 -3.83
N TYR A 18 -15.33 -12.11 -4.27
CA TYR A 18 -14.09 -12.56 -4.92
C TYR A 18 -13.94 -11.89 -6.29
N ASN A 19 -14.99 -11.93 -7.11
CA ASN A 19 -15.00 -11.27 -8.42
C ASN A 19 -14.87 -9.75 -8.29
N LEU A 20 -15.54 -9.15 -7.29
CA LEU A 20 -15.39 -7.73 -6.98
C LEU A 20 -13.95 -7.39 -6.60
N ALA A 21 -13.30 -8.22 -5.78
CA ALA A 21 -11.90 -8.00 -5.41
C ALA A 21 -10.97 -8.03 -6.63
N LEU A 22 -11.14 -9.00 -7.53
CA LEU A 22 -10.38 -9.10 -8.78
C LEU A 22 -10.59 -7.87 -9.66
N GLU A 23 -11.83 -7.39 -9.81
CA GLU A 23 -12.12 -6.17 -10.55
C GLU A 23 -11.43 -4.95 -9.93
N LYS A 24 -11.50 -4.82 -8.59
CA LYS A 24 -10.82 -3.74 -7.85
C LYS A 24 -9.31 -3.81 -8.00
N MET A 25 -8.72 -5.01 -8.03
CA MET A 25 -7.29 -5.20 -8.29
C MET A 25 -6.92 -4.76 -9.71
N ARG A 26 -7.74 -5.13 -10.71
CA ARG A 26 -7.51 -4.76 -12.12
C ARG A 26 -7.47 -3.25 -12.34
N VAL A 27 -8.30 -2.50 -11.63
CA VAL A 27 -8.31 -1.01 -11.70
C VAL A 27 -7.32 -0.36 -10.72
N GLY A 28 -6.45 -1.13 -10.08
CA GLY A 28 -5.43 -0.64 -9.13
C GLY A 28 -5.99 -0.21 -7.76
N ASN A 29 -7.27 -0.45 -7.48
CA ASN A 29 -7.89 -0.16 -6.18
C ASN A 29 -7.65 -1.29 -5.17
N TYR A 30 -6.39 -1.42 -4.74
CA TYR A 30 -5.98 -2.43 -3.75
C TYR A 30 -6.62 -2.22 -2.38
N THR A 31 -7.06 -1.01 -2.04
CA THR A 31 -7.77 -0.78 -0.77
C THR A 31 -9.15 -1.43 -0.79
N GLY A 32 -9.93 -1.22 -1.85
CA GLY A 32 -11.24 -1.87 -2.02
C GLY A 32 -11.14 -3.39 -2.13
N ALA A 33 -10.15 -3.88 -2.88
CA ALA A 33 -9.89 -5.32 -2.99
C ALA A 33 -9.57 -5.97 -1.63
N ALA A 34 -8.71 -5.33 -0.82
CA ALA A 34 -8.36 -5.84 0.51
C ALA A 34 -9.59 -5.93 1.43
N HIS A 35 -10.52 -4.98 1.31
CA HIS A 35 -11.76 -5.01 2.10
C HIS A 35 -12.66 -6.19 1.69
N ALA A 36 -12.87 -6.41 0.39
CA ALA A 36 -13.69 -7.52 -0.10
C ALA A 36 -13.10 -8.89 0.29
N LEU A 37 -11.79 -9.08 0.07
CA LEU A 37 -11.10 -10.32 0.43
C LEU A 37 -11.07 -10.57 1.95
N LYS A 38 -11.00 -9.51 2.76
CA LYS A 38 -11.03 -9.63 4.22
C LYS A 38 -12.39 -10.14 4.72
N GLU A 39 -13.49 -9.70 4.11
CA GLU A 39 -14.82 -10.21 4.47
C GLU A 39 -14.96 -11.69 4.09
N ILE A 40 -14.44 -12.12 2.94
CA ILE A 40 -14.41 -13.54 2.57
C ILE A 40 -13.64 -14.36 3.61
N VAL A 41 -12.38 -14.01 3.90
CA VAL A 41 -11.54 -14.78 4.85
C VAL A 41 -12.17 -14.84 6.25
N LYS A 42 -12.92 -13.81 6.65
CA LYS A 42 -13.60 -13.78 7.95
C LYS A 42 -14.75 -14.79 8.05
N HIS A 43 -15.44 -15.03 6.93
CA HIS A 43 -16.65 -15.86 6.90
C HIS A 43 -16.41 -17.26 6.32
N ASN A 44 -15.46 -17.39 5.38
CA ASN A 44 -15.00 -18.65 4.81
C ASN A 44 -13.47 -18.57 4.56
N PRO A 45 -12.64 -18.96 5.55
CA PRO A 45 -11.17 -18.89 5.46
C PRO A 45 -10.57 -19.75 4.34
N ASP A 46 -11.21 -20.87 4.02
CA ASP A 46 -10.74 -21.85 3.03
C ASP A 46 -11.35 -21.62 1.63
N PHE A 47 -12.03 -20.47 1.42
CA PHE A 47 -12.58 -20.13 0.11
C PHE A 47 -11.44 -19.85 -0.87
N ARG A 48 -11.17 -20.82 -1.76
CA ARG A 48 -10.19 -20.69 -2.86
C ARG A 48 -8.81 -20.22 -2.37
N ASP A 49 -8.20 -19.30 -3.09
CA ASP A 49 -6.91 -18.67 -2.84
C ASP A 49 -7.04 -17.29 -2.16
N THR A 50 -8.20 -16.97 -1.59
CA THR A 50 -8.51 -15.65 -1.02
C THR A 50 -7.49 -15.19 0.03
N ALA A 51 -6.97 -16.09 0.86
CA ALA A 51 -5.94 -15.78 1.84
C ALA A 51 -4.62 -15.34 1.17
N ALA A 52 -4.23 -16.00 0.08
CA ALA A 52 -3.04 -15.67 -0.70
C ALA A 52 -3.24 -14.33 -1.45
N LEU A 53 -4.39 -14.13 -2.09
CA LEU A 53 -4.72 -12.84 -2.71
C LEU A 53 -4.74 -11.70 -1.70
N LEU A 54 -5.28 -11.91 -0.50
CA LEU A 54 -5.30 -10.89 0.55
C LEU A 54 -3.89 -10.50 0.97
N ALA A 55 -2.95 -11.44 1.01
CA ALA A 55 -1.54 -11.17 1.28
C ALA A 55 -0.90 -10.34 0.16
N ASP A 56 -1.09 -10.71 -1.11
CA ASP A 56 -0.59 -9.96 -2.27
C ASP A 56 -1.15 -8.53 -2.31
N VAL A 57 -2.46 -8.37 -2.15
CA VAL A 57 -3.11 -7.05 -2.13
C VAL A 57 -2.60 -6.18 -0.98
N LYS A 58 -2.37 -6.75 0.21
CA LYS A 58 -1.78 -6.02 1.34
C LYS A 58 -0.35 -5.58 1.03
N GLN A 59 0.45 -6.44 0.40
CA GLN A 59 1.79 -6.10 -0.03
C GLN A 59 1.79 -4.93 -1.03
N ARG A 60 1.00 -5.03 -2.11
CA ARG A 60 0.87 -3.98 -3.12
C ARG A 60 0.35 -2.66 -2.56
N LYS A 61 -0.62 -2.72 -1.63
CA LYS A 61 -1.12 -1.52 -0.92
C LYS A 61 -0.03 -0.87 -0.07
N SER A 62 0.78 -1.68 0.61
CA SER A 62 1.87 -1.17 1.44
C SER A 62 2.92 -0.49 0.57
N GLU A 63 3.25 -1.05 -0.59
CA GLU A 63 4.19 -0.46 -1.54
C GLU A 63 3.74 0.91 -2.05
N GLN A 64 2.44 1.07 -2.39
CA GLN A 64 1.91 2.35 -2.85
C GLN A 64 2.04 3.47 -1.80
N ARG A 65 1.91 3.15 -0.51
CA ARG A 65 1.93 4.15 0.57
C ARG A 65 3.32 4.33 1.18
N PHE A 66 4.20 3.35 1.03
CA PHE A 66 5.49 3.32 1.70
C PHE A 66 6.40 4.48 1.28
N LEU A 67 6.50 4.77 -0.01
CA LEU A 67 7.37 5.85 -0.52
C LEU A 67 6.92 7.23 -0.03
N GLY A 68 5.61 7.50 -0.04
CA GLY A 68 5.05 8.74 0.48
C GLY A 68 5.30 8.89 1.98
N LEU A 69 5.13 7.81 2.75
CA LEU A 69 5.44 7.81 4.18
C LEU A 69 6.93 8.07 4.46
N MET A 70 7.83 7.45 3.70
CA MET A 70 9.27 7.66 3.88
C MET A 70 9.70 9.09 3.56
N ALA A 71 9.08 9.72 2.55
CA ALA A 71 9.29 11.14 2.29
C ALA A 71 8.84 12.02 3.48
N ILE A 72 7.65 11.76 4.05
CA ILE A 72 7.15 12.52 5.20
C ILE A 72 8.05 12.33 6.43
N VAL A 73 8.53 11.10 6.67
CA VAL A 73 9.47 10.81 7.76
C VAL A 73 10.78 11.57 7.56
N GLY A 74 11.37 11.52 6.36
CA GLY A 74 12.59 12.25 6.05
C GLY A 74 12.44 13.75 6.25
N LEU A 75 11.31 14.33 5.83
CA LEU A 75 10.96 15.73 6.10
C LEU A 75 10.95 16.03 7.60
N ALA A 76 10.23 15.23 8.39
CA ALA A 76 10.10 15.46 9.83
C ALA A 76 11.45 15.37 10.55
N VAL A 77 12.29 14.39 10.19
CA VAL A 77 13.63 14.22 10.75
C VAL A 77 14.51 15.44 10.48
N PHE A 78 14.52 15.95 9.25
CA PHE A 78 15.35 17.10 8.88
C PHE A 78 14.87 18.41 9.50
N ILE A 79 13.56 18.59 9.71
CA ILE A 79 13.04 19.73 10.49
C ILE A 79 13.55 19.66 11.92
N VAL A 80 13.44 18.49 12.58
CA VAL A 80 13.91 18.33 13.97
C VAL A 80 15.42 18.60 14.08
N ILE A 81 16.23 18.05 13.17
CA ILE A 81 17.68 18.32 13.14
C ILE A 81 17.95 19.81 12.92
N GLY A 82 17.30 20.44 11.95
CA GLY A 82 17.45 21.87 11.67
C GLY A 82 17.11 22.75 12.87
N SER A 83 16.04 22.41 13.60
CA SER A 83 15.65 23.11 14.81
C SER A 83 16.67 22.95 15.94
N LEU A 84 17.24 21.75 16.12
CA LEU A 84 18.26 21.49 17.14
C LEU A 84 19.59 22.18 16.86
N VAL A 85 19.95 22.35 15.59
CA VAL A 85 21.18 23.05 15.17
C VAL A 85 21.00 24.58 15.16
N GLY A 86 19.78 25.07 15.46
CA GLY A 86 19.49 26.50 15.51
C GLY A 86 19.44 27.12 14.12
N ALA A 87 18.68 26.52 13.21
CA ALA A 87 18.48 27.07 11.87
C ALA A 87 18.10 28.57 11.94
N PRO A 88 18.77 29.42 11.15
CA PRO A 88 18.74 30.87 11.35
C PRO A 88 17.39 31.52 10.97
N ASN A 89 16.57 30.82 10.19
CA ASN A 89 15.23 31.27 9.82
C ASN A 89 14.38 30.09 9.30
N ASP A 90 13.08 30.33 9.17
CA ASP A 90 12.10 29.34 8.70
C ASP A 90 12.33 28.92 7.25
N LEU A 91 12.96 29.77 6.43
CA LEU A 91 13.30 29.43 5.04
C LEU A 91 14.34 28.30 5.00
N VAL A 92 15.34 28.33 5.88
CA VAL A 92 16.34 27.24 6.00
C VAL A 92 15.67 25.96 6.48
N LEU A 93 14.74 26.02 7.43
CA LEU A 93 13.97 24.85 7.86
C LEU A 93 13.12 24.27 6.73
N LEU A 94 12.52 25.12 5.90
CA LEU A 94 11.73 24.68 4.74
C LEU A 94 12.61 24.03 3.67
N ILE A 95 13.80 24.56 3.41
CA ILE A 95 14.78 23.93 2.52
C ILE A 95 15.20 22.56 3.08
N LEU A 96 15.52 22.48 4.38
CA LEU A 96 15.86 21.22 5.04
C LEU A 96 14.72 20.20 4.99
N ALA A 97 13.47 20.65 5.15
CA ALA A 97 12.29 19.81 5.02
C ALA A 97 12.16 19.19 3.62
N VAL A 98 12.40 19.97 2.57
CA VAL A 98 12.36 19.49 1.18
C VAL A 98 13.51 18.50 0.92
N VAL A 99 14.73 18.81 1.37
CA VAL A 99 15.88 17.90 1.28
C VAL A 99 15.58 16.59 2.02
N GLY A 100 15.04 16.67 3.22
CA GLY A 100 14.63 15.51 4.02
C GLY A 100 13.59 14.65 3.30
N ALA A 101 12.60 15.27 2.64
CA ALA A 101 11.60 14.54 1.87
C ALA A 101 12.22 13.75 0.70
N VAL A 102 13.16 14.38 -0.03
CA VAL A 102 13.86 13.74 -1.15
C VAL A 102 14.75 12.59 -0.66
N VAL A 103 15.50 12.80 0.41
CA VAL A 103 16.34 11.76 1.03
C VAL A 103 15.47 10.60 1.52
N GLY A 104 14.37 10.89 2.21
CA GLY A 104 13.42 9.90 2.68
C GLY A 104 12.81 9.07 1.55
N TYR A 105 12.38 9.72 0.47
CA TYR A 105 11.90 9.03 -0.73
C TYR A 105 12.98 8.14 -1.35
N GLY A 106 14.21 8.63 -1.47
CA GLY A 106 15.34 7.87 -2.02
C GLY A 106 15.68 6.61 -1.20
N VAL A 107 15.72 6.74 0.13
CA VAL A 107 15.90 5.60 1.04
C VAL A 107 14.73 4.62 0.93
N GLY A 108 13.49 5.11 0.89
CA GLY A 108 12.31 4.28 0.68
C GLY A 108 12.38 3.48 -0.63
N ASN A 109 12.82 4.13 -1.71
CA ASN A 109 12.99 3.49 -3.02
C ASN A 109 14.08 2.40 -2.99
N LEU A 110 15.20 2.63 -2.29
CA LEU A 110 16.26 1.63 -2.12
C LEU A 110 15.79 0.42 -1.29
N ILE A 111 15.02 0.64 -0.22
CA ILE A 111 14.46 -0.46 0.57
C ILE A 111 13.46 -1.28 -0.26
N GLN A 112 12.64 -0.59 -1.07
CA GLN A 112 11.69 -1.26 -1.94
C GLN A 112 12.38 -2.08 -3.04
N SER A 113 13.48 -1.58 -3.62
CA SER A 113 14.22 -2.32 -4.65
C SER A 113 14.82 -3.62 -4.10
N MET A 114 15.29 -3.62 -2.84
CA MET A 114 15.76 -4.84 -2.17
C MET A 114 14.64 -5.83 -1.84
N ARG A 115 13.40 -5.35 -1.64
CA ARG A 115 12.21 -6.21 -1.41
C ARG A 115 11.59 -6.79 -2.68
N ARG A 116 12.06 -6.37 -3.86
CA ARG A 116 11.66 -6.95 -5.16
C ARG A 116 12.73 -7.91 -5.65
N PRO A 117 12.83 -9.15 -5.14
CA PRO A 117 13.65 -10.16 -5.77
C PRO A 117 13.02 -10.54 -7.12
N HIS A 118 13.53 -9.94 -8.20
CA HIS A 118 13.55 -10.42 -9.58
C HIS A 118 12.58 -11.55 -9.98
N LEU A 119 11.26 -11.34 -9.89
CA LEU A 119 10.25 -12.12 -10.63
C LEU A 119 10.01 -11.48 -12.00
N ARG A 120 11.09 -11.31 -12.76
CA ARG A 120 11.08 -10.79 -14.13
C ARG A 120 11.68 -11.86 -15.04
N ARG A 121 10.89 -12.90 -15.30
CA ARG A 121 10.99 -13.89 -16.40
C ARG A 121 9.88 -14.92 -16.20
N ALA A 122 8.66 -14.60 -16.61
CA ALA A 122 7.58 -15.59 -16.78
C ALA A 122 6.50 -15.16 -17.76
N ASP A 123 6.47 -13.91 -18.22
CA ASP A 123 5.41 -13.41 -19.11
C ASP A 123 5.89 -13.04 -20.52
N ASP A 124 7.11 -13.46 -20.91
CA ASP A 124 7.62 -13.35 -22.28
C ASP A 124 7.66 -14.73 -22.96
N VAL A 125 6.49 -15.37 -23.14
CA VAL A 125 6.21 -16.38 -24.21
C VAL A 125 4.75 -16.28 -24.60
#